data_AF-A0A1G7Z2U6-F1
#
_entry.id   AF-A0A1G7Z2U6-F1
#
_cell.length_a   1.000
_cell.length_b   1.000
_cell.length_c   1.000
_cell.angle_alpha   90.00
_cell.angle_beta   90.00
_cell.angle_gamma   90.00
#
_symmetry.space_group_name_H-M   'P 1'
#
loop_
_entity.id
_entity.type
_entity.pdbx_description
1 polymer ?
#
loop_
_entity_poly.entity_id
_entity_poly.type
_entity_poly.pdbx_seq_one_letter_code
_entity_poly.pdbx_strand_id
1 'polypeptide(L)'
;MNGDWRARAACVGEDPELFFPVVEEGPLCEDQVAAAKAVCGRCPVRDVCLEWSTTYIHVGIAGGLTAEERRAARAETIAPRPGRIRKPSPREDIRAAGLALLEQGESNNDVAARCGVTGRTVERWKAAISA
;
A
#
# COMPACT_ATOMS: atom_id res chain seq x y z
N MET A 1 -14.43 9.25 29.12
CA MET A 1 -15.26 10.26 28.43
C MET A 1 -15.08 10.08 26.94
N ASN A 2 -15.85 9.20 26.30
CA ASN A 2 -15.92 9.16 24.83
C ASN A 2 -16.77 10.35 24.39
N GLY A 3 -16.17 11.55 24.44
CA GLY A 3 -16.77 12.74 23.86
C GLY A 3 -16.86 12.52 22.36
N ASP A 4 -18.09 12.52 21.83
CA ASP A 4 -18.33 12.31 20.41
C ASP A 4 -17.82 13.50 19.60
N TRP A 5 -16.52 13.50 19.33
CA TRP A 5 -15.85 14.56 18.58
C TRP A 5 -16.45 14.73 17.18
N ARG A 6 -17.11 13.70 16.64
CA ARG A 6 -17.83 13.77 15.36
C ARG A 6 -18.98 14.75 15.41
N ALA A 7 -19.70 14.82 16.53
CA ALA A 7 -20.78 15.79 16.73
C ALA A 7 -20.30 17.25 16.70
N ARG A 8 -18.99 17.49 16.91
CA ARG A 8 -18.35 18.81 16.86
C ARG A 8 -17.66 19.09 15.52
N ALA A 9 -17.76 18.17 14.55
CA ALA A 9 -17.11 18.34 13.26
C ALA A 9 -17.87 19.39 12.41
N ALA A 10 -17.11 20.32 11.82
CA ALA A 10 -17.68 21.36 10.97
C ALA A 10 -18.41 20.80 9.72
N CYS A 11 -18.07 19.58 9.30
CA CYS A 11 -18.70 18.92 8.15
C CYS A 11 -20.10 18.37 8.41
N VAL A 12 -20.58 18.30 9.66
CA VAL A 12 -21.93 17.75 9.97
C VAL A 12 -23.07 18.59 9.36
N GLY A 13 -22.85 19.89 9.16
CA GLY A 13 -23.84 20.80 8.57
C GLY A 13 -23.62 21.09 7.08
N GLU A 14 -22.68 20.42 6.43
CA GLU A 14 -22.34 20.62 5.02
C GLU A 14 -22.94 19.50 4.16
N ASP A 15 -22.96 19.70 2.84
CA ASP A 15 -23.36 18.66 1.89
C ASP A 15 -22.37 17.48 1.92
N PRO A 16 -22.83 16.23 2.17
CA PRO A 16 -21.98 15.06 2.10
C PRO A 16 -21.27 14.90 0.75
N GLU A 17 -21.91 15.24 -0.37
CA GLU A 17 -21.33 15.07 -1.70
C GLU A 17 -20.04 15.88 -1.88
N LEU A 18 -19.89 17.00 -1.14
CA LEU A 18 -18.67 17.80 -1.14
C LEU A 18 -17.42 16.98 -0.78
N PHE A 19 -17.56 15.99 0.11
CA PHE A 19 -16.43 15.18 0.59
C PHE A 19 -16.18 13.92 -0.25
N PHE A 20 -17.01 13.66 -1.26
CA PHE A 20 -16.91 12.52 -2.18
C PHE A 20 -16.90 13.02 -3.64
N PRO A 21 -15.72 13.41 -4.17
CA PRO A 21 -15.59 13.82 -5.56
C PRO A 21 -16.13 12.77 -6.53
N VAL A 22 -16.99 13.19 -7.46
CA VAL A 22 -17.59 12.31 -8.48
C VAL A 22 -16.59 11.99 -9.59
N VAL A 23 -15.70 12.94 -9.88
CA VAL A 23 -14.64 12.82 -10.86
C VAL A 23 -13.31 12.76 -10.11
N GLU A 24 -12.44 11.82 -10.47
CA GLU A 24 -11.16 11.63 -9.78
C GLU A 24 -10.08 12.64 -10.22
N GLU A 25 -10.21 13.22 -11.42
CA GLU A 25 -9.19 14.08 -12.03
C GLU A 25 -9.78 15.33 -12.71
N GLY A 26 -8.95 16.36 -12.85
CA GLY A 26 -9.27 17.59 -13.57
C GLY A 26 -9.82 18.74 -12.70
N PRO A 27 -10.10 19.91 -13.31
CA PRO A 27 -10.37 21.15 -12.57
C PRO A 27 -11.57 21.06 -11.63
N LEU A 28 -12.62 20.33 -12.04
CA LEU A 28 -13.81 20.14 -11.22
C LEU A 28 -13.51 19.35 -9.93
N CYS A 29 -12.64 18.34 -10.02
CA CYS A 29 -12.16 17.59 -8.86
C CYS A 29 -11.32 18.51 -7.95
N GLU A 30 -10.40 19.28 -8.53
CA GLU A 30 -9.53 20.20 -7.78
C GLU A 30 -10.35 21.25 -7.00
N ASP A 31 -11.36 21.85 -7.63
CA ASP A 31 -12.25 22.83 -7.00
C ASP A 31 -13.07 22.21 -5.87
N GLN A 32 -13.63 21.01 -6.09
CA GLN A 32 -14.38 20.29 -5.06
C GLN A 32 -13.49 19.88 -3.88
N VAL A 33 -12.28 19.39 -4.16
CA VAL A 33 -11.28 19.05 -3.15
C VAL A 33 -10.86 20.29 -2.36
N ALA A 34 -10.63 21.42 -3.02
CA ALA A 34 -10.29 22.69 -2.36
C ALA A 34 -11.41 23.16 -1.43
N ALA A 35 -12.66 23.09 -1.88
CA ALA A 35 -13.83 23.46 -1.07
C ALA A 35 -13.98 22.55 0.16
N ALA A 36 -13.85 21.22 0.01
CA ALA A 36 -13.88 20.29 1.14
C ALA A 36 -12.71 20.52 2.13
N LYS A 37 -11.50 20.79 1.61
CA LYS A 37 -10.32 21.11 2.42
C LYS A 37 -10.51 22.42 3.19
N ALA A 38 -11.18 23.41 2.62
CA ALA A 38 -11.51 24.66 3.31
C ALA A 38 -12.42 24.42 4.53
N VAL A 39 -13.43 23.54 4.42
CA VAL A 39 -14.25 23.12 5.56
C VAL A 39 -13.40 22.41 6.62
N CYS A 40 -12.51 21.51 6.19
CA CYS A 40 -11.62 20.82 7.12
C CYS A 40 -10.67 21.79 7.85
N GLY A 41 -10.20 22.84 7.17
CA GLY A 41 -9.29 23.85 7.73
C GLY A 41 -9.88 24.65 8.90
N ARG A 42 -11.21 24.84 8.92
CA ARG A 42 -11.93 25.49 10.04
C ARG A 42 -12.47 24.51 11.09
N CYS A 43 -12.25 23.20 10.92
CA CYS A 43 -12.84 22.18 11.77
C CYS A 43 -12.06 22.01 13.09
N PRO A 44 -12.71 22.15 14.26
CA PRO A 44 -12.03 22.11 15.56
C PRO A 44 -11.53 20.71 15.95
N VAL A 45 -11.97 19.67 15.23
CA VAL A 45 -11.62 18.26 15.48
C VAL A 45 -10.79 17.67 14.34
N ARG A 46 -10.18 18.51 13.49
CA ARG A 46 -9.42 18.09 12.31
C ARG A 46 -8.35 17.06 12.64
N ASP A 47 -7.55 17.29 13.68
CA ASP A 47 -6.43 16.41 14.02
C ASP A 47 -6.90 15.03 14.47
N VAL A 48 -7.90 14.98 15.36
CA VAL A 48 -8.52 13.73 15.81
C VAL A 48 -9.21 13.01 14.65
N CYS A 49 -9.85 13.77 13.75
CA CYS A 49 -10.45 13.24 12.53
C CYS A 49 -9.40 12.64 11.59
N LEU A 50 -8.25 13.28 11.43
CA LEU A 50 -7.16 12.79 10.59
C LEU A 50 -6.57 11.50 11.17
N GLU A 51 -6.27 11.46 12.47
CA GLU A 51 -5.76 10.27 13.14
C GLU A 51 -6.74 9.09 13.01
N TRP A 52 -8.03 9.35 13.20
CA TRP A 52 -9.04 8.30 13.06
C TRP A 52 -9.25 7.87 11.59
N SER A 53 -9.38 8.81 10.66
CA SER A 53 -9.62 8.54 9.23
C SER A 53 -8.44 7.85 8.57
N THR A 54 -7.22 8.08 9.05
CA THR A 54 -6.03 7.30 8.68
C THR A 54 -6.01 5.89 9.27
N THR A 55 -7.11 5.37 9.82
CA THR A 55 -7.27 3.92 10.02
C THR A 55 -8.59 3.45 9.40
N TYR A 56 -9.67 4.19 9.61
CA TYR A 56 -11.03 3.71 9.35
C TYR A 56 -11.70 4.24 8.08
N ILE A 57 -11.16 5.29 7.43
CA ILE A 57 -11.77 5.87 6.23
C ILE A 57 -10.83 5.76 5.01
N HIS A 58 -11.25 4.98 4.02
CA HIS A 58 -10.45 4.67 2.83
C HIS A 58 -10.83 5.43 1.55
N VAL A 59 -11.96 6.14 1.57
CA VAL A 59 -12.50 6.90 0.42
C VAL A 59 -12.79 8.34 0.83
N GLY A 60 -12.95 9.23 -0.16
CA GLY A 60 -13.31 10.62 0.06
C GLY A 60 -12.30 11.43 0.88
N ILE A 61 -12.70 12.64 1.24
CA ILE A 61 -11.90 13.64 1.94
C ILE A 61 -12.21 13.57 3.43
N ALA A 62 -11.17 13.39 4.25
CA ALA A 62 -11.29 13.30 5.70
C ALA A 62 -10.02 13.85 6.36
N GLY A 63 -10.18 14.56 7.48
CA GLY A 63 -9.05 15.18 8.18
C GLY A 63 -8.30 16.24 7.35
N GLY A 64 -8.92 16.77 6.29
CA GLY A 64 -8.27 17.69 5.34
C GLY A 64 -7.37 17.03 4.30
N LEU A 65 -7.40 15.71 4.18
CA LEU A 65 -6.64 14.95 3.17
C LEU A 65 -7.58 14.14 2.29
N THR A 66 -7.23 13.97 1.02
CA THR A 66 -7.85 13.01 0.11
C THR A 66 -7.51 11.57 0.51
N ALA A 67 -8.21 10.59 -0.05
CA ALA A 67 -7.92 9.18 0.18
C ALA A 67 -6.47 8.81 -0.21
N GLU A 68 -5.97 9.39 -1.31
CA GLU A 68 -4.61 9.19 -1.80
C GLU A 68 -3.57 9.83 -0.87
N GLU A 69 -3.79 11.08 -0.45
CA GLU A 69 -2.92 11.76 0.51
C GLU A 69 -2.85 11.01 1.85
N ARG A 70 -4.00 10.50 2.34
CA ARG A 70 -4.02 9.65 3.55
C ARG A 70 -3.26 8.34 3.36
N ARG A 71 -3.25 7.77 2.14
CA ARG A 71 -2.48 6.57 1.82
C ARG A 71 -0.98 6.87 1.77
N ALA A 72 -0.59 7.99 1.16
CA ALA A 72 0.79 8.46 1.11
C ALA A 72 1.35 8.73 2.52
N ALA A 73 0.59 9.40 3.40
CA ALA A 73 1.01 9.66 4.79
C ALA A 73 1.24 8.36 5.60
N ARG A 74 0.46 7.30 5.35
CA ARG A 74 0.71 5.96 5.93
C ARG A 74 1.93 5.30 5.32
N ALA A 75 2.16 5.48 4.02
CA ALA A 75 3.30 4.92 3.33
C ALA A 75 4.62 5.59 3.76
N GLU A 76 4.60 6.89 4.08
CA GLU A 76 5.76 7.62 4.62
C GLU A 76 6.12 7.18 6.04
N THR A 77 5.10 6.98 6.90
CA THR A 77 5.34 6.41 8.24
C THR A 77 5.82 4.97 8.19
N ILE A 78 5.46 4.23 7.13
CA ILE A 78 5.94 2.87 6.83
C ILE A 78 7.00 2.91 5.70
N ALA A 79 7.70 4.04 5.52
CA ALA A 79 8.70 4.12 4.45
C ALA A 79 9.78 3.07 4.75
N PRO A 80 10.20 2.26 3.75
CA PRO A 80 11.37 1.42 3.93
C PRO A 80 12.54 2.37 4.23
N ARG A 81 13.13 2.22 5.42
CA ARG A 81 14.30 3.01 5.85
C ARG A 81 15.30 3.11 4.70
N PRO A 82 15.73 4.32 4.28
CA PRO A 82 16.74 4.45 3.25
C PRO A 82 17.98 3.65 3.69
N GLY A 83 18.35 2.66 2.89
CA GLY A 83 19.45 1.72 3.19
C GLY A 83 19.05 0.28 3.55
N ARG A 84 17.75 -0.05 3.66
CA ARG A 84 17.36 -1.48 3.75
C ARG A 84 17.36 -2.11 2.36
N ILE A 85 18.53 -2.56 1.92
CA ILE A 85 18.65 -3.51 0.79
C ILE A 85 17.78 -4.72 1.14
N ARG A 86 16.75 -5.01 0.34
CA ARG A 86 16.02 -6.28 0.45
C ARG A 86 17.00 -7.39 0.12
N LYS A 87 17.47 -8.11 1.14
CA LYS A 87 18.17 -9.38 0.90
C LYS A 87 17.15 -10.34 0.28
N PRO A 88 17.49 -11.02 -0.83
CA PRO A 88 16.64 -12.08 -1.37
C PRO A 88 16.28 -13.07 -0.25
N SER A 89 15.07 -13.63 -0.33
CA SER A 89 14.71 -14.69 0.62
C SER A 89 15.65 -15.88 0.41
N PRO A 90 15.99 -16.66 1.45
CA PRO A 90 16.82 -17.86 1.29
C PRO A 90 16.32 -18.80 0.18
N ARG A 91 15.01 -18.77 -0.13
CA ARG A 91 14.40 -19.55 -1.23
C ARG A 91 14.66 -19.00 -2.63
N GLU A 92 14.78 -17.68 -2.79
CA GLU A 92 15.18 -17.06 -4.06
C GLU A 92 16.65 -17.33 -4.35
N ASP A 93 17.51 -17.28 -3.34
CA ASP A 93 18.93 -17.66 -3.45
C ASP A 93 19.08 -19.13 -3.84
N ILE A 94 18.29 -20.01 -3.22
CA ILE A 94 18.25 -21.45 -3.54
C ILE A 94 17.75 -21.69 -4.98
N ARG A 95 16.75 -20.94 -5.45
CA ARG A 95 16.27 -21.04 -6.85
C ARG A 95 17.34 -20.58 -7.83
N ALA A 96 17.96 -19.43 -7.61
CA ALA A 96 19.02 -18.93 -8.48
C ALA A 96 20.20 -19.91 -8.57
N ALA A 97 20.64 -20.46 -7.42
CA ALA A 97 21.66 -21.50 -7.38
C ALA A 97 21.21 -22.78 -8.13
N GLY A 98 19.95 -23.19 -7.98
CA GLY A 98 19.40 -24.37 -8.66
C GLY A 98 19.33 -24.20 -10.17
N LEU A 99 19.01 -23.01 -10.67
CA LEU A 99 19.00 -22.70 -12.10
C LEU A 99 20.42 -22.76 -12.71
N ALA A 100 21.41 -22.20 -12.02
CA ALA A 100 22.80 -22.24 -12.47
C ALA A 100 23.36 -23.68 -12.57
N LEU A 101 22.95 -24.58 -11.67
CA LEU A 101 23.33 -26.00 -11.74
C LEU A 101 22.65 -26.74 -12.91
N LEU A 102 21.38 -26.41 -13.18
CA LEU A 102 20.67 -26.94 -14.34
C LEU A 102 21.31 -26.51 -15.67
N GLU A 103 21.75 -25.25 -15.78
CA GLU A 103 22.47 -24.73 -16.94
C GLU A 103 23.82 -25.43 -17.15
N GLN A 104 24.47 -25.87 -16.07
CA GLN A 104 25.70 -26.69 -16.11
C GLN A 104 25.44 -28.14 -16.52
N GLY A 105 24.19 -28.52 -16.78
CA GLY A 105 23.80 -29.87 -17.22
C GLY A 105 23.65 -30.88 -16.09
N GLU A 106 23.57 -30.43 -14.83
CA GLU A 106 23.30 -31.36 -13.72
C GLU A 106 21.89 -31.94 -13.79
N SER A 107 21.74 -33.17 -13.27
CA SER A 107 20.45 -33.85 -13.26
C SER A 107 19.50 -33.21 -12.26
N ASN A 108 18.19 -33.30 -12.50
CA ASN A 108 17.19 -32.72 -11.60
C ASN A 108 17.31 -33.24 -10.15
N ASN A 109 17.78 -34.48 -9.97
CA ASN A 109 17.94 -35.09 -8.65
C ASN A 109 19.17 -34.53 -7.90
N ASP A 110 20.26 -34.29 -8.63
CA ASP A 110 21.49 -33.71 -8.07
C ASP A 110 21.27 -32.25 -7.66
N VAL A 111 20.57 -31.47 -8.50
CA VAL A 111 20.17 -30.10 -8.18
C VAL A 111 19.26 -30.08 -6.95
N ALA A 112 18.30 -31.00 -6.86
CA ALA A 112 17.40 -31.09 -5.72
C ALA A 112 18.16 -31.37 -4.41
N ALA A 113 19.09 -32.32 -4.43
CA ALA A 113 19.93 -32.66 -3.27
C ALA A 113 20.82 -31.49 -2.84
N ARG A 114 21.46 -30.78 -3.79
CA ARG A 114 22.37 -29.66 -3.52
C ARG A 114 21.66 -28.41 -2.99
N CYS A 115 20.45 -28.16 -3.47
CA CYS A 115 19.63 -27.03 -3.08
C CYS A 115 18.75 -27.31 -1.85
N GLY A 116 18.71 -28.56 -1.35
CA GLY A 116 17.83 -28.96 -0.24
C GLY A 116 16.34 -28.85 -0.58
N VAL A 117 15.98 -29.09 -1.84
CA VAL A 117 14.59 -29.03 -2.35
C VAL A 117 14.17 -30.36 -2.96
N THR A 118 12.90 -30.47 -3.38
CA THR A 118 12.40 -31.69 -4.05
C THR A 118 12.62 -31.64 -5.56
N GLY A 119 12.74 -32.78 -6.22
CA GLY A 119 12.83 -32.86 -7.70
C GLY A 119 11.66 -32.17 -8.43
N ARG A 120 10.45 -32.25 -7.86
CA ARG A 120 9.25 -31.54 -8.38
C ARG A 120 9.40 -30.01 -8.34
N THR A 121 10.16 -29.49 -7.37
CA THR A 121 10.48 -28.05 -7.31
C THR A 121 11.42 -27.66 -8.45
N VAL A 122 12.42 -28.49 -8.74
CA VAL A 122 13.39 -28.28 -9.83
C VAL A 122 12.70 -28.35 -11.20
N GLU A 123 11.80 -29.30 -11.41
CA GLU A 123 10.99 -29.42 -12.65
C GLU A 123 10.14 -28.16 -12.92
N ARG A 124 9.50 -27.62 -11.87
CA ARG A 124 8.76 -26.36 -11.96
C ARG A 124 9.64 -25.17 -12.36
N TRP A 125 10.90 -25.15 -11.90
CA TRP A 125 11.84 -24.10 -12.29
C TRP A 125 12.26 -24.21 -13.75
N LYS A 126 12.53 -25.43 -14.25
CA LYS A 126 12.83 -25.67 -15.67
C LYS A 126 11.69 -25.21 -16.58
N ALA A 127 10.46 -25.55 -16.21
CA ALA A 127 9.26 -25.16 -16.96
C ALA A 127 9.09 -23.62 -17.07
N ALA A 128 9.63 -22.86 -16.11
CA ALA A 128 9.59 -21.40 -16.11
C ALA A 128 10.73 -20.72 -16.89
N ILE A 129 11.76 -21.46 -17.30
CA ILE A 129 12.86 -20.98 -18.18
C ILE A 129 12.59 -21.32 -19.64
N SER A 130 11.94 -22.46 -19.90
CA SER A 130 11.63 -22.92 -21.26
C SER A 130 10.39 -22.26 -21.89
N ALA A 131 9.85 -21.21 -21.27
CA ALA A 131 8.69 -20.42 -21.72
C ALA A 131 9.09 -18.96 -21.91
#